data_AF-A0A3E2JQZ6-F1
#
_entry.id   AF-A0A3E2JQZ6-F1
#
_cell.length_a   1.000
_cell.length_b   1.000
_cell.length_c   1.000
_cell.angle_alpha   90.00
_cell.angle_beta   90.00
_cell.angle_gamma   90.00
#
_symmetry.space_group_name_H-M   'P 1'
#
loop_
_entity.id
_entity.type
_entity.pdbx_description
1 polymer ?
#
loop_
_entity_poly.entity_id
_entity_poly.type
_entity_poly.pdbx_seq_one_letter_code
_entity_poly.pdbx_strand_id
1 'polypeptide(L)' 'MNKDKLLKKLQNASRGNFFSMEIAKATEDDEHKIEELVKELEREGKIKLRECVQREYSVYLYGIIKYASE' A
#
# COMPACT_ATOMS: atom_id res chain seq x y z
N MET A 1 -8.20 0.10 9.27
CA MET A 1 -7.26 1.04 8.60
C MET A 1 -8.06 1.93 7.62
N ASN A 2 -7.67 3.18 7.38
CA ASN A 2 -8.31 4.07 6.37
C ASN A 2 -7.33 4.38 5.22
N LYS A 3 -7.84 4.67 4.02
CA LYS A 3 -7.06 4.98 2.81
C LYS A 3 -5.97 6.04 3.05
N ASP A 4 -6.34 7.16 3.63
CA ASP A 4 -5.43 8.28 3.90
C ASP A 4 -4.30 7.89 4.86
N LYS A 5 -4.64 7.10 5.89
CA LYS A 5 -3.68 6.60 6.87
C LYS A 5 -2.74 5.56 6.25
N LEU A 6 -3.25 4.73 5.33
CA LEU A 6 -2.45 3.79 4.55
C LEU A 6 -1.48 4.54 3.65
N LEU A 7 -1.96 5.51 2.86
CA LEU A 7 -1.12 6.33 1.99
C LEU A 7 -0.03 7.06 2.78
N LYS A 8 -0.38 7.69 3.91
CA LYS A 8 0.60 8.37 4.77
C LYS A 8 1.63 7.40 5.36
N LYS A 9 1.25 6.16 5.68
CA LYS A 9 2.20 5.12 6.07
C LYS A 9 3.10 4.71 4.91
N LEU A 10 2.56 4.52 3.71
CA LEU A 10 3.34 4.18 2.52
C LEU A 10 4.33 5.32 2.17
N GLN A 11 3.91 6.58 2.30
CA GLN A 11 4.76 7.76 2.12
C GLN A 11 5.89 7.81 3.15
N ASN A 12 5.57 7.61 4.44
CA ASN A 12 6.59 7.56 5.50
C ASN A 12 7.53 6.35 5.36
N ALA A 13 7.03 5.22 4.87
CA ALA A 13 7.82 4.02 4.57
C ALA A 13 8.57 4.13 3.24
N SER A 14 8.29 5.16 2.43
CA SER A 14 8.97 5.36 1.16
C SER A 14 10.36 5.94 1.39
N ARG A 15 11.36 5.36 0.72
CA ARG A 15 12.69 5.95 0.60
C ARG A 15 12.81 6.53 -0.80
N GLY A 16 12.61 7.84 -0.90
CA GLY A 16 12.49 8.53 -2.19
C GLY A 16 11.16 8.21 -2.85
N ASN A 17 11.18 7.64 -4.06
CA ASN A 17 9.96 7.29 -4.79
C ASN A 17 9.45 5.86 -4.52
N PHE A 18 10.25 5.00 -3.91
CA PHE A 18 9.87 3.59 -3.71
C PHE A 18 9.38 3.37 -2.28
N PHE A 19 8.27 2.65 -2.14
CA PHE A 19 7.79 2.17 -0.85
C PHE A 19 7.89 0.65 -0.79
N SER A 20 8.25 0.16 0.39
CA SER A 20 8.20 -1.25 0.76
C SER A 20 7.62 -1.31 2.17
N MET A 21 6.47 -1.95 2.33
CA MET A 21 5.82 -2.06 3.63
C MET A 21 5.24 -3.45 3.81
N GLU A 22 5.52 -4.03 4.97
CA GLU A 22 4.82 -5.22 5.41
C GLU A 22 3.69 -4.81 6.36
N ILE A 23 2.47 -5.25 6.06
CA ILE A 23 1.28 -4.99 6.88
C ILE A 23 0.87 -6.31 7.50
N ALA A 24 0.97 -6.43 8.83
CA ALA A 24 0.41 -7.58 9.53
C ALA A 24 -1.10 -7.67 9.25
N LYS A 25 -1.56 -8.84 8.79
CA LYS A 25 -2.99 -9.13 8.67
C LYS A 25 -3.47 -9.78 9.96
N ALA A 26 -4.52 -9.21 10.55
CA ALA A 26 -5.14 -9.79 11.74
C ALA A 26 -6.22 -10.82 11.36
N THR A 27 -6.86 -10.63 10.21
CA THR A 27 -7.92 -11.47 9.65
C THR A 27 -7.86 -11.44 8.12
N GLU A 28 -8.54 -12.39 7.46
CA GLU A 28 -8.69 -12.41 6.00
C GLU A 28 -9.45 -11.17 5.46
N ASP A 29 -10.33 -10.57 6.27
CA ASP A 29 -11.02 -9.31 5.92
C ASP A 29 -10.03 -8.13 5.75
N ASP A 30 -8.99 -8.07 6.59
CA ASP A 30 -7.96 -7.03 6.47
C ASP A 30 -7.17 -7.17 5.16
N GLU A 31 -6.98 -8.38 4.64
CA GLU A 31 -6.30 -8.62 3.36
C GLU A 31 -7.07 -7.99 2.19
N HIS A 32 -8.36 -8.34 2.06
CA HIS A 32 -9.24 -7.78 1.05
C HIS A 32 -9.28 -6.26 1.13
N LYS A 33 -9.37 -5.72 2.34
CA LYS A 33 -9.42 -4.28 2.58
C LYS A 33 -8.12 -3.59 2.20
N ILE A 34 -6.95 -4.16 2.52
CA ILE A 34 -5.66 -3.61 2.11
C ILE A 34 -5.55 -3.61 0.59
N GLU A 35 -5.95 -4.69 -0.07
CA GLU A 35 -5.86 -4.82 -1.52
C GLU A 35 -6.78 -3.83 -2.26
N GLU A 36 -8.01 -3.65 -1.78
CA GLU A 36 -8.94 -2.64 -2.30
C GLU A 36 -8.36 -1.22 -2.14
N LEU A 37 -7.86 -0.88 -0.95
CA LEU A 37 -7.28 0.44 -0.69
C LEU A 37 -6.06 0.71 -1.59
N VAL A 38 -5.21 -0.29 -1.83
CA VAL A 38 -4.05 -0.18 -2.72
C VAL A 38 -4.50 -0.01 -4.18
N LYS A 39 -5.50 -0.77 -4.64
CA LYS A 39 -6.08 -0.63 -5.98
C LYS A 39 -6.74 0.74 -6.17
N GLU A 40 -7.43 1.27 -5.17
CA GLU A 40 -7.98 2.62 -5.21
C GLU A 40 -6.88 3.68 -5.35
N LEU A 41 -5.82 3.59 -4.53
CA LEU A 41 -4.69 4.51 -4.59
C LEU A 41 -3.95 4.43 -5.93
N GLU A 42 -3.89 3.25 -6.55
CA GLU A 42 -3.34 3.06 -7.89
C GLU A 42 -4.25 3.68 -8.97
N ARG A 43 -5.57 3.48 -8.87
CA ARG A 43 -6.56 4.11 -9.77
C ARG A 43 -6.55 5.63 -9.68
N GLU A 44 -6.36 6.18 -8.48
CA GLU A 44 -6.16 7.62 -8.27
C GLU A 44 -4.79 8.10 -8.77
N GLY A 45 -3.89 7.19 -9.18
CA GLY A 45 -2.57 7.54 -9.66
C GLY A 45 -1.61 8.02 -8.57
N LYS A 46 -1.94 7.82 -7.29
CA LYS A 46 -1.11 8.21 -6.13
C LYS A 46 0.02 7.22 -5.87
N ILE A 47 -0.18 5.96 -6.21
CA ILE A 47 0.85 4.93 -6.13
C ILE A 47 0.84 4.09 -7.40
N LYS A 48 1.92 3.34 -7.62
CA LYS A 48 2.00 2.27 -8.61
C LYS A 48 2.48 1.03 -7.88
N LEU A 49 1.62 0.03 -7.74
CA LEU A 49 2.01 -1.22 -7.12
C LEU A 49 2.92 -1.99 -8.10
N ARG A 50 4.04 -2.50 -7.59
CA ARG A 50 4.93 -3.37 -8.37
C ARG A 50 4.78 -4.81 -7.96
N GLU A 51 4.69 -5.05 -6.66
CA GLU A 51 4.64 -6.38 -6.10
C GLU A 51 3.78 -6.37 -4.83
N CYS A 52 2.89 -7.35 -4.74
CA CYS A 52 2.05 -7.60 -3.59
C CYS A 52 2.19 -9.08 -3.24
N VAL A 53 2.84 -9.37 -2.11
CA VAL A 53 3.04 -10.74 -1.64
C VAL A 53 2.23 -10.93 -0.38
N GLN A 54 1.17 -11.72 -0.49
CA GLN A 54 0.42 -12.20 0.65
C GLN A 54 1.24 -13.30 1.35
N ARG A 55 1.56 -13.09 2.63
CA ARG A 55 2.18 -14.06 3.53
C ARG A 55 1.13 -14.59 4.51
N GLU A 56 1.51 -15.60 5.29
CA GLU A 56 0.61 -16.28 6.23
C GLU A 56 0.00 -15.33 7.29
N TYR A 57 0.78 -14.36 7.77
CA TYR A 57 0.35 -13.40 8.80
C TYR A 57 0.54 -11.93 8.39
N SER A 58 0.98 -11.67 7.16
CA SER A 58 1.23 -10.31 6.70
C SER A 58 1.08 -10.17 5.19
N VAL A 59 0.83 -8.96 4.71
CA VAL A 59 0.82 -8.60 3.28
C VAL A 59 2.00 -7.67 3.04
N TYR A 60 2.94 -8.13 2.22
CA TYR A 60 4.05 -7.32 1.77
C TYR A 60 3.66 -6.55 0.52
N LEU A 61 3.80 -5.23 0.57
CA LEU A 61 3.50 -4.32 -0.51
C LEU A 61 4.78 -3.60 -0.92
N TYR A 62 5.10 -3.67 -2.21
CA TYR A 62 6.20 -2.96 -2.82
C TYR A 62 5.74 -2.22 -4.06
N GLY A 63 6.16 -0.97 -4.16
CA GLY A 63 5.73 -0.12 -5.25
C GLY A 63 6.44 1.22 -5.26
N ILE A 64 5.87 2.11 -6.07
CA ILE A 64 6.35 3.47 -6.25
C ILE A 64 5.24 4.41 -5.82
N ILE A 65 5.55 5.38 -4.94
CA ILE A 65 4.65 6.49 -4.69
C ILE A 65 4.78 7.44 -5.86
N LYS A 66 3.66 7.69 -6.52
CA LYS A 66 3.54 8.75 -7.50
C LYS A 66 3.16 9.99 -6.74
N TYR A 67 4.11 10.91 -6.61
CA TYR A 67 3.76 12.28 -6.32
C TYR A 67 2.93 12.77 -7.51
N ALA A 68 1.63 12.95 -7.30
CA ALA A 68 0.86 13.84 -8.14
C ALA A 68 1.50 15.21 -7.91
N SER A 69 2.45 15.58 -8.78
CA SER A 69 2.82 16.97 -8.94
C SER A 69 1.53 17.68 -9.36
N GLU A 70 1.01 18.53 -8.47
CA GLU A 70 0.06 19.57 -8.85
C GLU A 70 0.64 20.45 -9.95
#